data_AF-A0A958AR00-F1
#
_entry.id   AF-A0A958AR00-F1
#
_cell.length_a   1.000
_cell.length_b   1.000
_cell.length_c   1.000
_cell.angle_alpha   90.00
_cell.angle_beta   90.00
_cell.angle_gamma   90.00
#
_symmetry.space_group_name_H-M   'P 1'
#
loop_
_entity.id
_entity.type
_entity.pdbx_description
1 polymer ?
#
loop_
_entity_poly.entity_id
_entity_poly.type
_entity_poly.pdbx_seq_one_letter_code
_entity_poly.pdbx_strand_id
1 'polypeptide(L)'
;MNGFLVALIGVSVVFFALVLIFVALTLFDKLDRWMIERNKEPEPEPVAATLPSKAAASSAPEPVVEEGISAEVVAAIGAAIMAVIDQPVQVKMIRYRREAANPQWHLQGRVAHVSARNLTKNPRRR
;
A
#
# COMPACT_ATOMS: atom_id res chain seq x y z
N MET A 1 -28.18 44.09 -11.11
CA MET A 1 -28.56 42.78 -10.50
C MET A 1 -27.74 41.64 -11.14
N ASN A 2 -26.44 41.83 -11.36
CA ASN A 2 -25.68 40.98 -12.28
C ASN A 2 -24.64 40.11 -11.55
N GLY A 3 -24.29 40.47 -10.30
CA GLY A 3 -23.31 39.71 -9.50
C GLY A 3 -23.77 38.29 -9.16
N PHE A 4 -25.08 38.08 -8.96
CA PHE A 4 -25.62 36.76 -8.68
C PHE A 4 -25.50 35.79 -9.87
N LEU A 5 -25.69 36.28 -11.10
CA LEU A 5 -25.44 35.47 -12.30
C LEU A 5 -23.97 35.06 -12.42
N VAL A 6 -23.04 35.99 -12.18
CA VAL A 6 -21.59 35.68 -12.23
C VAL A 6 -21.22 34.64 -11.18
N ALA A 7 -21.77 34.74 -9.97
CA ALA A 7 -21.55 33.75 -8.91
C ALA A 7 -22.12 32.36 -9.29
N LEU A 8 -23.34 32.30 -9.82
CA LEU A 8 -23.95 31.04 -10.28
C LEU A 8 -23.16 30.39 -11.41
N ILE A 9 -22.69 31.18 -12.39
CA ILE A 9 -21.86 30.67 -13.49
C ILE A 9 -20.54 30.13 -12.94
N GLY A 10 -19.87 30.85 -12.05
CA GLY A 10 -18.62 30.39 -11.44
C GLY A 10 -18.78 29.08 -10.68
N VAL A 11 -19.81 28.98 -9.82
CA VAL A 11 -20.12 27.74 -9.08
C VAL A 11 -20.46 26.60 -10.03
N SER A 12 -21.25 26.87 -11.07
CA SER A 12 -21.60 25.87 -12.07
C SER A 12 -20.38 25.33 -12.82
N VAL A 13 -19.47 26.20 -13.27
CA VAL A 13 -18.25 25.79 -14.00
C VAL A 13 -17.37 24.89 -13.13
N VAL A 14 -17.16 25.26 -11.86
CA VAL A 14 -16.39 24.45 -10.91
C VAL A 14 -17.07 23.10 -10.66
N PHE A 15 -18.40 23.10 -10.51
CA PHE A 15 -19.17 21.87 -10.34
C PHE A 15 -19.00 20.93 -11.54
N PHE A 16 -19.14 21.44 -12.77
CA PHE A 16 -18.91 20.65 -13.99
C PHE A 16 -17.48 20.10 -14.08
N ALA A 17 -16.47 20.90 -13.73
CA ALA A 17 -15.08 20.44 -13.74
C ALA A 17 -14.86 19.27 -12.77
N LEU A 18 -15.40 19.36 -11.55
CA LEU A 18 -15.33 18.28 -10.56
C LEU A 18 -16.04 17.02 -11.05
N VAL A 19 -17.25 17.16 -11.62
CA VAL A 19 -18.01 16.04 -12.16
C VAL A 19 -17.25 15.37 -13.31
N LEU A 20 -16.65 16.14 -14.22
CA LEU A 20 -15.91 15.60 -15.36
C LEU A 20 -14.70 14.77 -14.91
N ILE A 21 -13.95 15.27 -13.92
CA ILE A 21 -12.82 14.55 -13.32
C ILE A 21 -13.32 13.29 -12.61
N PHE A 22 -14.39 13.38 -11.82
CA PHE A 22 -14.97 12.21 -11.14
C PHE A 22 -15.40 11.13 -12.14
N VAL A 23 -16.08 11.50 -13.22
CA VAL A 23 -16.48 10.58 -14.28
C VAL A 23 -15.26 9.93 -14.92
N ALA A 24 -14.23 10.71 -15.26
CA ALA A 24 -12.99 10.17 -15.81
C ALA A 24 -12.37 9.13 -14.86
N LEU A 25 -12.23 9.46 -13.57
CA LEU A 25 -11.71 8.53 -12.55
C LEU A 25 -12.53 7.26 -12.47
N THR A 26 -13.87 7.34 -12.46
CA THR A 26 -14.73 6.14 -12.42
C THR A 26 -14.61 5.30 -13.69
N LEU A 27 -14.33 5.91 -14.84
CA LEU A 27 -14.11 5.20 -16.10
C LEU A 27 -12.76 4.48 -16.07
N PHE A 28 -11.70 5.13 -15.59
CA PHE A 28 -10.39 4.52 -15.36
C PHE A 28 -10.48 3.37 -14.34
N ASP A 29 -11.15 3.56 -13.20
CA ASP A 29 -11.34 2.51 -12.19
C ASP A 29 -12.12 1.32 -12.74
N LYS A 30 -13.13 1.55 -13.60
CA LYS A 30 -13.88 0.48 -14.26
C LYS A 30 -13.03 -0.29 -15.26
N LEU A 31 -12.20 0.41 -16.04
CA LEU A 31 -11.28 -0.19 -17.00
C LEU A 31 -10.19 -1.01 -16.28
N ASP A 32 -9.64 -0.48 -15.19
CA ASP A 32 -8.62 -1.16 -14.40
C ASP A 32 -9.21 -2.41 -13.70
N ARG A 33 -10.42 -2.29 -13.13
CA ARG A 33 -11.17 -3.46 -12.62
C ARG A 33 -11.43 -4.49 -13.70
N TRP A 34 -11.84 -4.09 -14.90
CA TRP A 34 -12.11 -5.02 -15.99
C TRP A 34 -10.85 -5.75 -16.46
N MET A 35 -9.70 -5.07 -16.49
CA MET A 35 -8.40 -5.69 -16.80
C MET A 35 -7.92 -6.63 -15.68
N ILE A 36 -8.14 -6.27 -14.41
CA ILE A 36 -7.84 -7.13 -13.26
C ILE A 36 -8.75 -8.37 -13.25
N GLU A 37 -10.05 -8.22 -13.52
CA GLU A 37 -11.01 -9.33 -13.62
C GLU A 37 -10.70 -10.25 -14.80
N ARG A 38 -10.21 -9.70 -15.92
CA ARG A 38 -9.75 -10.48 -17.10
C ARG A 38 -8.44 -11.24 -16.84
N ASN A 39 -7.56 -10.72 -15.99
CA ASN A 39 -6.35 -11.40 -15.54
C ASN A 39 -6.59 -12.32 -14.34
N LYS A 40 -7.83 -12.42 -13.83
CA LYS A 40 -8.20 -13.37 -12.79
C LYS A 40 -8.68 -14.66 -13.47
N GLU A 41 -7.74 -15.41 -14.03
CA GLU A 41 -7.93 -16.82 -14.35
C GLU A 41 -8.24 -17.58 -13.03
N PRO A 42 -9.10 -18.61 -13.06
CA PRO A 42 -9.86 -19.05 -11.91
C PRO A 42 -8.96 -19.65 -10.82
N GLU A 43 -9.32 -19.30 -9.58
CA GLU A 43 -8.86 -19.94 -8.36
C GLU A 43 -8.89 -21.48 -8.56
N PRO A 44 -7.76 -22.18 -8.45
CA PRO A 44 -7.75 -23.62 -8.61
C PRO A 44 -8.59 -24.23 -7.47
N GLU A 45 -9.61 -25.00 -7.88
CA GLU A 45 -10.47 -25.76 -6.98
C GLU A 45 -9.65 -26.55 -5.94
N PRO A 46 -10.16 -26.69 -4.70
CA PRO A 46 -9.47 -27.44 -3.67
C PRO A 46 -9.58 -28.93 -4.00
N VAL A 47 -8.59 -29.47 -4.72
CA VAL A 47 -8.40 -30.91 -4.85
C VAL A 47 -7.91 -31.47 -3.52
N ALA A 48 -8.89 -31.82 -2.69
CA ALA A 48 -8.70 -32.73 -1.59
C ALA A 48 -8.24 -34.11 -2.13
N ALA A 49 -7.20 -34.63 -1.47
CA ALA A 49 -6.78 -36.03 -1.41
C ALA A 49 -6.18 -36.66 -2.68
N THR A 50 -4.86 -36.85 -2.67
CA THR A 50 -4.23 -38.19 -2.59
C THR A 50 -2.71 -38.03 -2.40
N LEU A 51 -2.23 -38.38 -1.20
CA LEU A 51 -0.80 -38.70 -0.96
C LEU A 51 -0.46 -40.00 -1.70
N PRO A 52 0.75 -40.16 -2.25
CA PRO A 52 1.74 -40.89 -1.44
C PRO A 52 3.19 -40.35 -1.54
N SER A 53 3.77 -40.17 -0.36
CA SER A 53 5.14 -40.53 0.04
C SER A 53 6.20 -40.79 -1.06
N LYS A 54 7.18 -39.87 -1.21
CA LYS A 54 8.62 -40.23 -1.30
C LYS A 54 9.55 -39.03 -1.05
N ALA A 55 10.36 -39.16 0.00
CA ALA A 55 11.74 -38.67 0.17
C ALA A 55 12.07 -37.17 0.02
N ALA A 56 12.20 -36.53 1.18
CA ALA A 56 13.39 -35.80 1.63
C ALA A 56 13.98 -34.71 0.70
N ALA A 57 13.67 -33.46 1.01
CA ALA A 57 14.67 -32.39 1.14
C ALA A 57 14.08 -31.21 1.92
N SER A 58 14.51 -31.09 3.19
CA SER A 58 14.60 -29.85 3.97
C SER A 58 13.73 -28.67 3.51
N SER A 59 12.44 -28.70 3.85
CA SER A 59 11.53 -27.57 3.63
C SER A 59 11.77 -26.52 4.73
N ALA A 60 12.51 -25.47 4.38
CA ALA A 60 12.63 -24.24 5.15
C ALA A 60 11.23 -23.60 5.32
N PRO A 61 10.97 -22.87 6.42
CA PRO A 61 9.63 -22.43 6.81
C PRO A 61 8.94 -21.67 5.68
N GLU A 62 7.78 -22.20 5.27
CA GLU A 62 6.92 -21.61 4.24
C GLU A 62 6.67 -20.14 4.57
N PRO A 63 7.03 -19.20 3.67
CA PRO A 63 6.62 -17.83 3.83
C PRO A 63 5.11 -17.80 3.73
N VAL A 64 4.45 -17.53 4.86
CA VAL A 64 3.05 -17.13 4.89
C VAL A 64 2.96 -15.81 4.12
N VAL A 65 2.67 -15.93 2.83
CA VAL A 65 2.40 -14.81 1.93
C VAL A 65 0.91 -14.53 2.06
N GLU A 66 0.56 -13.56 2.90
CA GLU A 66 -0.78 -12.99 2.83
C GLU A 66 -0.98 -12.29 1.48
N GLU A 67 -2.14 -12.58 0.87
CA GLU A 67 -2.63 -12.19 -0.45
C GLU A 67 -2.74 -10.66 -0.63
N GLY A 68 -1.59 -9.99 -0.72
CA GLY A 68 -1.54 -8.56 -1.01
C GLY A 68 -0.34 -8.11 -1.84
N ILE A 69 0.72 -8.93 -1.94
CA ILE A 69 1.89 -8.69 -2.80
C ILE A 69 2.27 -10.00 -3.48
N SER A 70 2.20 -10.05 -4.81
CA SER A 70 2.65 -11.19 -5.60
C SER A 70 4.15 -11.45 -5.39
N ALA A 71 4.53 -12.73 -5.33
CA ALA A 71 5.93 -13.14 -5.18
C ALA A 71 6.84 -12.56 -6.28
N GLU A 72 6.28 -12.26 -7.46
CA GLU A 72 6.95 -11.59 -8.57
C GLU A 72 7.47 -10.19 -8.20
N VAL A 73 6.67 -9.38 -7.49
CA VAL A 73 7.10 -8.03 -7.07
C VAL A 73 8.24 -8.13 -6.05
N VAL A 74 8.18 -9.11 -5.15
CA VAL A 74 9.25 -9.37 -4.18
C VAL A 74 10.54 -9.79 -4.88
N ALA A 75 10.44 -10.68 -5.87
CA ALA A 75 11.57 -11.13 -6.67
C ALA A 75 12.18 -9.99 -7.50
N ALA A 76 11.37 -9.15 -8.12
CA ALA A 76 11.82 -7.99 -8.87
C ALA A 76 12.57 -6.98 -7.98
N ILE A 77 12.04 -6.68 -6.78
CA ILE A 77 12.72 -5.82 -5.80
C ILE A 77 14.03 -6.48 -5.33
N GLY A 78 14.02 -7.77 -5.03
CA GLY A 78 15.20 -8.52 -4.62
C GLY A 78 16.32 -8.48 -5.69
N ALA A 79 15.96 -8.71 -6.95
CA ALA A 79 16.89 -8.64 -8.08
C ALA A 79 17.45 -7.24 -8.30
N ALA A 80 16.61 -6.19 -8.23
CA ALA A 80 17.05 -4.81 -8.36
C ALA A 80 18.04 -4.40 -7.27
N ILE A 81 17.84 -4.84 -6.02
CA ILE A 81 18.77 -4.57 -4.92
C ILE A 81 20.09 -5.33 -5.13
N MET A 82 20.03 -6.59 -5.56
CA MET A 82 21.24 -7.35 -5.87
C MET A 82 22.08 -6.68 -6.97
N ALA A 83 21.45 -6.10 -7.99
CA ALA A 83 22.16 -5.36 -9.04
C ALA A 83 22.84 -4.07 -8.55
N VAL A 84 22.35 -3.47 -7.46
CA VAL A 84 22.89 -2.19 -6.92
C VAL A 84 23.95 -2.43 -5.85
N ILE A 85 23.77 -3.44 -5.00
CA ILE A 85 24.62 -3.69 -3.82
C ILE A 85 25.65 -4.81 -4.08
N ASP A 86 25.45 -5.63 -5.12
CA ASP A 86 26.31 -6.76 -5.52
C ASP A 86 26.54 -7.77 -4.38
N GLN A 87 25.57 -7.90 -3.48
CA GLN A 87 25.57 -8.85 -2.37
C GLN A 87 24.25 -9.65 -2.35
N PRO A 88 24.27 -10.91 -1.88
CA PRO A 88 23.05 -11.70 -1.75
C PRO A 88 22.14 -11.10 -0.67
N VAL A 89 20.94 -10.70 -1.06
CA VAL A 89 19.96 -10.07 -0.16
C VAL A 89 18.79 -11.01 0.08
N GLN A 90 18.45 -11.24 1.35
CA GLN A 90 17.25 -12.00 1.75
C GLN A 90 16.20 -11.06 2.34
N VAL A 91 14.98 -11.11 1.79
CA VAL A 91 13.84 -10.34 2.30
C VAL A 91 13.33 -11.01 3.58
N LYS A 92 13.65 -10.42 4.72
CA LYS A 92 13.26 -10.96 6.04
C LYS A 92 11.80 -10.70 6.41
N MET A 93 11.28 -9.53 6.03
CA MET A 93 9.91 -9.13 6.36
C MET A 93 9.48 -7.98 5.45
N ILE A 94 8.26 -8.08 4.92
CA ILE A 94 7.61 -7.00 4.19
C ILE A 94 6.57 -6.40 5.12
N ARG A 95 6.66 -5.10 5.38
CA ARG A 95 5.66 -4.37 6.17
C ARG A 95 5.01 -3.32 5.30
N TYR A 96 3.69 -3.38 5.18
CA TYR A 96 2.91 -2.32 4.56
C TYR A 96 2.95 -1.09 5.47
N ARG A 97 3.82 -0.13 5.15
CA ARG A 97 3.71 1.21 5.73
C ARG A 97 2.58 1.91 4.98
N ARG A 98 1.35 1.79 5.48
CA ARG A 98 0.30 2.75 5.08
C ARG A 98 0.81 4.13 5.47
N GLU A 99 1.02 4.99 4.49
CA GLU A 99 1.25 6.41 4.74
C GLU A 99 0.00 6.91 5.47
N ALA A 100 0.12 7.12 6.78
CA ALA A 100 -0.96 7.65 7.56
C ALA A 100 -1.30 9.02 6.97
N ALA A 101 -2.56 9.23 6.59
CA ALA A 101 -3.04 10.46 5.94
C ALA A 101 -2.72 11.76 6.70
N ASN A 102 -2.23 11.67 7.94
CA ASN A 102 -1.55 12.74 8.64
C ASN A 102 -0.34 12.21 9.44
N PRO A 103 0.88 12.20 8.87
CA PRO A 103 2.07 11.71 9.58
C PRO A 103 2.43 12.63 10.76
N GLN A 104 2.11 13.93 10.68
CA GLN A 104 2.48 14.90 11.70
C GLN A 104 1.80 14.64 13.05
N TRP A 105 0.50 14.34 13.09
CA TRP A 105 -0.20 14.05 14.35
C TRP A 105 0.40 12.85 15.11
N HIS A 106 0.60 11.72 14.42
CA HIS A 106 1.16 10.52 15.04
C HIS A 106 2.64 10.68 15.42
N LEU A 107 3.42 11.41 14.62
CA LEU A 107 4.81 11.73 14.95
C LEU A 107 4.90 12.64 16.17
N GLN A 108 4.05 13.66 16.25
CA GLN A 108 4.08 14.67 17.30
C GLN A 108 3.62 14.10 18.65
N GLY A 109 2.65 13.18 18.66
CA GLY A 109 2.27 12.45 19.87
C GLY A 109 3.42 11.57 20.42
N ARG A 110 4.13 10.86 19.54
CA ARG A 110 5.31 10.06 19.96
C ARG A 110 6.45 10.94 20.45
N VAL A 111 6.75 12.02 19.75
CA VAL A 111 7.81 12.96 20.13
C VAL A 111 7.47 13.63 21.45
N ALA A 112 6.22 14.03 21.68
CA ALA A 112 5.77 14.61 22.94
C ALA A 112 5.89 13.64 24.12
N HIS A 113 5.54 12.36 23.92
CA HIS A 113 5.67 11.36 24.98
C HIS A 113 7.14 11.04 25.30
N VAL A 114 8.00 11.00 24.28
CA VAL A 114 9.44 10.79 24.47
C VAL A 114 10.11 12.02 25.10
N SER A 115 9.75 13.23 24.67
CA SER A 115 10.31 14.47 25.23
C SER A 115 9.88 14.68 26.68
N ALA A 116 8.63 14.36 27.04
CA ALA A 116 8.15 14.44 28.42
C ALA A 116 8.98 13.57 29.38
N ARG A 117 9.33 12.33 28.96
CA ARG A 117 10.19 11.43 29.75
C ARG A 117 11.62 11.96 29.92
N ASN A 118 12.12 12.68 28.94
CA ASN A 118 13.46 13.26 29.00
C ASN A 118 13.52 14.49 29.91
N LEU A 119 12.44 15.27 29.99
CA LEU A 119 12.34 16.41 30.90
C LEU A 119 12.25 15.97 32.37
N THR A 120 11.59 14.85 32.66
CA THR A 120 11.55 14.29 34.02
C THR A 120 12.89 13.73 34.49
N LYS A 121 13.76 13.29 33.57
CA LYS A 121 15.07 12.74 33.91
C LYS A 121 16.15 13.81 34.08
N ASN A 122 15.97 15.01 33.53
CA ASN A 122 16.99 16.05 33.58
C ASN A 122 16.43 17.39 34.08
N PRO A 123 16.40 17.63 35.40
CA PRO A 123 15.83 18.84 35.99
C PRO A 123 16.65 20.12 35.72
N ARG A 124 17.81 20.04 35.05
CA ARG A 124 18.71 21.19 34.82
C ARG A 124 18.49 21.92 33.49
N ARG A 125 17.47 21.56 32.69
CA ARG A 125 17.20 22.13 31.36
C ARG A 125 15.96 23.05 31.29
N ARG A 126 15.50 23.58 32.43
CA ARG A 126 14.50 24.66 32.46
C ARG A 126 15.19 26.02 32.54
#